data_AF-A0A7W1B242-F1
#
_entry.id   AF-A0A7W1B242-F1
#
_cell.length_a   1.000
_cell.length_b   1.000
_cell.length_c   1.000
_cell.angle_alpha   90.00
_cell.angle_beta   90.00
_cell.angle_gamma   90.00
#
_symmetry.space_group_name_H-M   'P 1'
#
loop_
_entity.id
_entity.type
_entity.pdbx_description
1 polymer ?
#
loop_
_entity_poly.entity_id
_entity_poly.type
_entity_poly.pdbx_seq_one_letter_code
_entity_poly.pdbx_strand_id
1 'polypeptide(L)'
;GRAIPDLRRRLALGSPVTVGLVRAVSWNPGAITAHHVLLAYRVRVLPGAPGLPADAVELSVYDPNMPCDDGVRLRVTADGAVAHNRSTRPVHALMVVH
;
A
#
# COMPACT_ATOMS: atom_id res chain seq x y z
N GLY A 1 -0.38 13.76 -3.05
CA GLY A 1 0.80 13.06 -3.60
C GLY A 1 2.14 13.34 -2.89
N ARG A 2 2.21 13.46 -1.55
CA ARG A 2 3.50 13.57 -0.81
C ARG A 2 3.89 12.34 0.01
N ALA A 3 2.95 11.41 0.23
CA ALA A 3 3.17 10.25 1.09
C ALA A 3 4.14 9.22 0.50
N ILE A 4 4.12 9.01 -0.83
CA ILE A 4 4.95 7.98 -1.48
C ILE A 4 6.45 8.32 -1.46
N PRO A 5 6.90 9.56 -1.79
CA PRO A 5 8.31 9.92 -1.64
C PRO A 5 8.84 9.77 -0.21
N ASP A 6 8.05 10.17 0.80
CA ASP A 6 8.42 10.04 2.21
C ASP A 6 8.55 8.57 2.65
N LEU A 7 7.53 7.77 2.33
CA LEU A 7 7.52 6.33 2.58
C LEU A 7 8.72 5.65 1.92
N ARG A 8 9.03 5.97 0.66
CA ARG A 8 10.21 5.45 -0.04
C ARG A 8 11.50 5.80 0.69
N ARG A 9 11.65 7.05 1.13
CA ARG A 9 12.83 7.50 1.87
C ARG A 9 12.99 6.75 3.19
N ARG A 10 11.93 6.63 3.99
CA ARG A 10 11.95 5.93 5.28
C ARG A 10 12.30 4.44 5.13
N LEU A 11 11.68 3.77 4.17
CA LEU A 11 11.95 2.35 3.91
C LEU A 11 13.37 2.12 3.36
N ALA A 12 13.90 3.04 2.55
CA ALA A 12 15.28 2.97 2.09
C ALA A 12 16.31 3.10 3.23
N LEU A 13 15.94 3.77 4.34
CA LEU A 13 16.74 3.87 5.56
C LEU A 13 16.53 2.66 6.50
N GLY A 14 15.81 1.63 6.08
CA GLY A 14 15.51 0.46 6.91
C GLY A 14 14.55 0.76 8.06
N SER A 15 13.82 1.88 8.02
CA SER A 15 12.82 2.25 9.03
C SER A 15 11.43 1.79 8.58
N PRO A 16 10.81 0.78 9.22
CA PRO A 16 9.46 0.36 8.91
C PRO A 16 8.46 1.51 9.06
N VAL A 17 7.40 1.46 8.25
CA VAL A 17 6.38 2.51 8.17
C VAL A 17 5.01 1.88 8.34
N THR A 18 4.28 2.33 9.35
CA THR A 18 2.87 2.00 9.51
C THR A 18 2.07 2.69 8.40
N VAL A 19 1.30 1.90 7.65
CA VAL A 19 0.43 2.39 6.59
C VAL A 19 -1.02 1.96 6.85
N GLY A 20 -1.94 2.88 6.62
CA GLY A 20 -3.38 2.62 6.67
C GLY A 20 -3.93 2.49 5.26
N LEU A 21 -4.69 1.43 5.01
CA LEU A 21 -5.51 1.27 3.81
C LEU A 21 -6.93 1.71 4.09
N VAL A 22 -7.45 2.62 3.26
CA VAL A 22 -8.84 3.04 3.27
C VAL A 22 -9.61 2.22 2.26
N ARG A 23 -10.62 1.48 2.72
CA ARG A 23 -11.45 0.62 1.90
C ARG A 23 -12.92 1.01 2.07
N ALA A 24 -13.67 1.01 0.98
CA ALA A 24 -15.13 1.04 1.04
C ALA A 24 -15.63 -0.40 1.13
N VAL A 25 -16.47 -0.70 2.11
CA VAL A 25 -17.12 -2.02 2.25
C VAL A 25 -18.62 -1.97 1.98
N SER A 26 -19.11 -0.92 1.31
CA SER A 26 -20.53 -0.77 0.99
C SER A 26 -20.77 -0.32 -0.45
N TRP A 27 -22.01 -0.49 -0.91
CA TRP A 27 -22.52 0.04 -2.19
C TRP A 27 -22.47 1.58 -2.27
N ASN A 28 -22.38 2.26 -1.12
CA ASN A 28 -22.13 3.69 -1.04
C ASN A 28 -20.62 3.97 -1.07
N PRO A 29 -20.07 4.59 -2.14
CA PRO A 29 -18.65 4.92 -2.25
C PRO A 29 -18.19 5.96 -1.22
N GLY A 30 -19.11 6.69 -0.58
CA GLY A 30 -18.83 7.59 0.55
C GLY A 30 -18.75 6.88 1.91
N ALA A 31 -19.14 5.60 2.00
CA ALA A 31 -19.06 4.85 3.25
C ALA A 31 -17.67 4.24 3.45
N ILE A 32 -16.72 5.11 3.79
CA ILE A 32 -15.38 4.72 4.24
C ILE A 32 -15.53 4.08 5.62
N THR A 33 -15.57 2.75 5.64
CA THR A 33 -15.99 1.98 6.82
C THR A 33 -15.00 0.89 7.20
N ALA A 34 -13.97 0.66 6.37
CA ALA A 34 -12.91 -0.29 6.67
C ALA A 34 -11.53 0.36 6.55
N HIS A 35 -10.84 0.42 7.68
CA HIS A 35 -9.43 0.79 7.76
C HIS A 35 -8.62 -0.46 8.08
N HIS A 36 -7.60 -0.76 7.27
CA HIS A 36 -6.69 -1.87 7.53
C HIS A 36 -5.29 -1.33 7.73
N VAL A 37 -4.69 -1.60 8.89
CA VAL A 37 -3.35 -1.09 9.22
C VAL A 37 -2.33 -2.18 9.00
N LEU A 38 -1.26 -1.82 8.29
CA LEU A 38 -0.18 -2.70 7.87
C LEU A 38 1.16 -2.08 8.23
N LEU A 39 2.20 -2.90 8.34
CA LEU A 39 3.57 -2.43 8.53
C LEU A 39 4.37 -2.65 7.26
N ALA A 40 4.64 -1.58 6.51
CA ALA A 40 5.55 -1.64 5.36
C ALA A 40 6.99 -1.69 5.84
N TYR A 41 7.79 -2.58 5.27
CA TYR A 41 9.20 -2.77 5.68
C TYR A 41 10.18 -2.85 4.50
N ARG A 42 9.69 -2.94 3.25
CA ARG A 42 10.53 -2.91 2.05
C ARG A 42 9.79 -2.22 0.91
N VAL A 43 10.55 -1.55 0.05
CA VAL A 43 10.05 -0.97 -1.21
C VAL A 43 10.91 -1.41 -2.39
N ARG A 44 10.26 -1.73 -3.50
CA ARG A 44 10.89 -2.01 -4.79
C ARG A 44 10.25 -1.11 -5.85
N VAL A 45 11.07 -0.42 -6.65
CA VAL A 45 10.57 0.33 -7.80
C VAL A 45 10.25 -0.65 -8.93
N LEU A 46 9.13 -0.46 -9.63
CA LEU A 46 8.69 -1.29 -10.75
C LEU A 46 8.77 -0.51 -12.08
N PRO A 47 9.99 -0.20 -12.59
CA PRO A 47 10.10 0.53 -13.84
C PRO A 47 9.61 -0.34 -15.00
N GLY A 48 8.61 0.12 -15.75
CA GLY A 48 8.19 -0.49 -17.01
C GLY A 48 7.47 -1.84 -16.89
N ALA A 49 6.89 -2.17 -15.73
CA ALA A 49 6.05 -3.35 -15.60
C ALA A 49 4.81 -3.23 -16.52
N PRO A 50 4.44 -4.27 -17.30
CA PRO A 50 3.29 -4.20 -18.20
C PRO A 50 2.01 -3.76 -17.47
N GLY A 51 1.35 -2.72 -18.00
CA GLY A 51 0.12 -2.17 -17.45
C GLY A 51 0.30 -1.29 -16.19
N LEU A 52 1.54 -0.93 -15.81
CA LEU A 52 1.82 -0.01 -14.72
C LEU A 52 2.55 1.26 -15.20
N PRO A 53 2.28 2.43 -14.60
CA PRO A 53 3.05 3.63 -14.85
C PRO A 53 4.51 3.47 -14.39
N ALA A 54 5.42 4.24 -15.01
CA ALA A 54 6.87 4.11 -14.81
C ALA A 54 7.35 4.34 -13.37
N ASP A 55 6.52 4.97 -12.54
CA ASP A 55 6.79 5.33 -11.16
C ASP A 55 6.07 4.44 -10.14
N ALA A 56 5.45 3.35 -10.59
CA ALA A 56 4.86 2.37 -9.70
C ALA A 56 5.91 1.75 -8.77
N VAL A 57 5.50 1.52 -7.52
CA VAL A 57 6.30 0.85 -6.49
C VAL A 57 5.56 -0.35 -5.95
N GLU A 58 6.30 -1.34 -5.47
CA GLU A 58 5.80 -2.46 -4.71
C GLU A 58 6.31 -2.38 -3.28
N LEU A 59 5.40 -2.43 -2.32
CA LEU A 59 5.70 -2.48 -0.89
C LEU A 59 5.55 -3.92 -0.42
N SER A 60 6.56 -4.41 0.31
CA SER A 60 6.36 -5.57 1.16
C SER A 60 5.84 -5.10 2.52
N VAL A 61 4.78 -5.76 2.98
CA VAL A 61 4.08 -5.39 4.21
C VAL A 61 3.87 -6.62 5.10
N TYR A 62 3.92 -6.40 6.40
CA TYR A 62 3.37 -7.32 7.37
C TYR A 62 1.88 -7.02 7.55
N ASP A 63 1.05 -8.05 7.39
CA ASP A 63 -0.40 -8.00 7.62
C ASP A 63 -0.73 -8.77 8.91
N PRO A 64 -1.26 -8.10 9.96
CA PRO A 64 -1.67 -8.78 11.18
C PRO A 64 -2.71 -9.89 10.98
N ASN A 65 -3.50 -9.84 9.90
CA ASN A 65 -4.48 -10.87 9.55
C ASN A 65 -3.85 -12.08 8.85
N MET A 66 -2.56 -12.02 8.49
CA MET A 66 -1.81 -13.11 7.86
C MET A 66 -0.47 -13.26 8.56
N PRO A 67 -0.47 -13.63 9.86
CA PRO A 67 0.77 -13.80 10.59
C PRO A 67 1.65 -14.84 9.89
N CYS A 68 2.96 -14.56 9.83
CA CYS A 68 3.97 -15.38 9.16
C CYS A 68 3.92 -15.42 7.61
N ASP A 69 2.95 -14.77 6.95
CA ASP A 69 2.97 -14.63 5.49
C ASP A 69 3.80 -13.40 5.08
N ASP A 70 5.06 -13.63 4.71
CA ASP A 70 5.93 -12.58 4.18
C ASP A 70 5.65 -12.27 2.69
N GLY A 71 4.58 -12.82 2.12
CA GLY A 71 4.16 -12.68 0.73
C GLY A 71 3.18 -11.55 0.45
N VAL A 72 2.74 -10.79 1.46
CA VAL A 72 1.77 -9.69 1.26
C VAL A 72 2.44 -8.50 0.58
N ARG A 73 1.88 -8.05 -0.54
CA ARG A 73 2.40 -6.97 -1.38
C ARG A 73 1.33 -5.94 -1.69
N LEU A 74 1.72 -4.66 -1.61
CA LEU A 74 0.94 -3.55 -2.13
C LEU A 74 1.64 -2.96 -3.34
N ARG A 75 0.95 -2.85 -4.48
CA ARG A 75 1.44 -2.04 -5.60
C ARG A 75 0.81 -0.67 -5.52
N VAL A 76 1.62 0.37 -5.62
CA VAL A 76 1.18 1.76 -5.49
C VAL A 76 1.71 2.55 -6.67
N THR A 77 0.82 3.22 -7.39
CA THR A 77 1.16 4.13 -8.49
C THR A 77 1.33 5.57 -7.97
N ALA A 78 1.97 6.46 -8.74
CA ALA A 78 2.21 7.82 -8.24
C ALA A 78 0.95 8.69 -8.12
N ASP A 79 -0.09 8.40 -8.90
CA ASP A 79 -1.43 8.98 -8.76
C ASP A 79 -2.16 8.45 -7.50
N GLY A 80 -1.60 7.46 -6.82
CA GLY A 80 -2.07 6.96 -5.53
C GLY A 80 -3.01 5.76 -5.61
N ALA A 81 -3.19 5.14 -6.78
CA ALA A 81 -3.92 3.89 -6.89
C ALA A 81 -3.15 2.75 -6.20
N VAL A 82 -3.88 1.87 -5.51
CA VAL A 82 -3.29 0.81 -4.70
C VAL A 82 -3.93 -0.54 -5.03
N ALA A 83 -3.10 -1.53 -5.35
CA ALA A 83 -3.52 -2.92 -5.51
C ALA A 83 -2.92 -3.80 -4.42
N HIS A 84 -3.73 -4.72 -3.88
CA HIS A 84 -3.35 -5.62 -2.79
C HIS A 84 -3.35 -7.07 -3.28
N ASN A 85 -2.21 -7.76 -3.28
CA ASN A 85 -2.11 -9.08 -3.92
C ASN A 85 -2.91 -10.21 -3.23
N ARG A 86 -3.24 -10.06 -1.95
CA ARG A 86 -4.08 -11.00 -1.19
C ARG A 86 -5.55 -10.58 -1.02
N SER A 87 -6.01 -9.52 -1.68
CA SER A 87 -7.39 -9.02 -1.52
C SER A 87 -7.95 -8.47 -2.81
N THR A 88 -9.16 -8.88 -3.16
CA THR A 88 -9.91 -8.34 -4.30
C THR A 88 -10.68 -7.06 -3.95
N ARG A 89 -10.72 -6.67 -2.67
CA ARG A 89 -11.41 -5.46 -2.25
C ARG A 89 -10.64 -4.23 -2.75
N PRO A 90 -11.32 -3.21 -3.30
CA PRO A 90 -10.68 -1.99 -3.72
C PRO A 90 -10.04 -1.27 -2.52
N VAL A 91 -8.92 -0.60 -2.78
CA VAL A 91 -8.28 0.34 -1.87
C VAL A 91 -8.44 1.72 -2.48
N HIS A 92 -9.07 2.64 -1.76
CA HIS A 92 -9.32 4.01 -2.24
C HIS A 92 -8.20 4.97 -1.86
N ALA A 93 -7.51 4.69 -0.75
CA ALA A 93 -6.35 5.48 -0.35
C ALA A 93 -5.38 4.65 0.49
N LEU A 94 -4.10 5.04 0.41
CA LEU A 94 -3.06 4.65 1.35
C LEU A 94 -2.56 5.90 2.05
N MET A 95 -2.46 5.83 3.38
CA MET A 95 -1.91 6.88 4.22
C MET A 95 -0.75 6.35 5.05
N VAL A 96 0.24 7.19 5.31
CA VAL A 96 1.24 6.95 6.35
C VAL A 96 0.62 7.33 7.68
N VAL A 97 0.69 6.43 8.67
CA VAL A 97 0.24 6.68 10.03
C VAL A 97 1.44 7.16 10.84
N HIS A 98 1.28 8.28 11.54
CA HIS A 98 2.29 8.90 12.41
C HIS A 98 2.00 8.61 13.88
#